data_AF-A0A4Q3RJV0-F1
#
_entry.id   AF-A0A4Q3RJV0-F1
#
_cell.length_a   1.000
_cell.length_b   1.000
_cell.length_c   1.000
_cell.angle_alpha   90.00
_cell.angle_beta   90.00
_cell.angle_gamma   90.00
#
_symmetry.space_group_name_H-M   'P 1'
#
loop_
_entity.id
_entity.type
_entity.pdbx_description
1 polymer ?
#
loop_
_entity_poly.entity_id
_entity_poly.type
_entity_poly.pdbx_seq_one_letter_code
_entity_poly.pdbx_strand_id
1 'polypeptide(L)'
;MSLPKEPRQLMINLMYLVLTAMLALNVSSEILHAFKTINQSITSSNSSIKSKNEELYSNFDENEKQAGQRERVKPYNDRAKQVKSASEAMIKYLEDLKEKVIAESGGRETDGTIKREDNIDASTMLLVEKKGGDELKRKLDELRAMMLGAVKPEV
;
A
#
# COMPACT_ATOMS: atom_id res chain seq x y z
N MET A 1 52.69 -27.01 -2.75
CA MET A 1 52.46 -25.61 -2.34
C MET A 1 51.85 -24.90 -3.53
N SER A 2 50.60 -24.47 -3.42
CA SER A 2 49.89 -23.77 -4.51
C SER A 2 50.67 -22.51 -4.86
N LEU A 3 51.08 -22.37 -6.13
CA LEU A 3 51.62 -21.14 -6.66
C LEU A 3 50.67 -19.98 -6.31
N PRO A 4 51.18 -18.84 -5.78
CA PRO A 4 50.34 -17.70 -5.47
C PRO A 4 49.65 -17.25 -6.76
N LYS A 5 48.32 -17.12 -6.73
CA LYS A 5 47.58 -16.53 -7.86
C LYS A 5 48.19 -15.17 -8.13
N GLU A 6 48.64 -14.95 -9.37
CA GLU A 6 49.14 -13.67 -9.86
C GLU A 6 48.24 -12.52 -9.34
N PRO A 7 48.79 -11.44 -8.74
CA PRO A 7 48.01 -10.35 -8.15
C PRO A 7 46.93 -9.80 -9.09
N ARG A 8 47.19 -9.83 -10.41
CA ARG A 8 46.23 -9.49 -11.47
C ARG A 8 45.00 -10.41 -11.48
N GLN A 9 45.18 -11.73 -11.36
CA GLN A 9 44.08 -12.68 -11.31
C GLN A 9 43.26 -12.52 -10.03
N LEU A 10 43.89 -12.13 -8.91
CA LEU A 10 43.19 -11.79 -7.67
C LEU A 10 42.30 -10.55 -7.87
N MET A 11 42.81 -9.50 -8.51
CA MET A 11 42.03 -8.29 -8.83
C MET A 11 40.87 -8.59 -9.78
N ILE A 12 41.08 -9.43 -10.79
CA ILE A 12 40.02 -9.85 -11.73
C ILE A 12 38.93 -10.64 -10.99
N ASN A 13 39.31 -11.57 -10.11
CA ASN A 13 38.34 -12.35 -9.34
C ASN A 13 37.54 -11.45 -8.37
N LEU A 14 38.20 -10.47 -7.75
CA LEU A 14 37.53 -9.47 -6.91
C LEU A 14 36.56 -8.59 -7.71
N MET A 15 36.96 -8.14 -8.91
CA MET A 15 36.05 -7.39 -9.79
C MET A 15 34.83 -8.21 -10.19
N TYR A 16 35.00 -9.50 -10.54
CA TYR A 16 33.89 -10.36 -10.89
C TYR A 16 32.93 -10.56 -9.72
N LEU A 17 33.46 -10.81 -8.51
CA LEU A 17 32.65 -10.89 -7.28
C LEU A 17 31.87 -9.62 -7.01
N VAL A 18 32.50 -8.44 -7.13
CA VAL A 18 31.84 -7.14 -6.92
C VAL A 18 30.78 -6.90 -7.99
N LEU A 19 31.05 -7.21 -9.26
CA LEU A 19 30.10 -7.05 -10.36
C LEU A 19 28.89 -7.99 -10.21
N THR A 20 29.13 -9.26 -9.86
CA THR A 20 28.05 -10.23 -9.59
C THR A 20 27.22 -9.81 -8.39
N ALA A 21 27.85 -9.29 -7.33
CA ALA A 21 27.14 -8.73 -6.18
C ALA A 21 26.30 -7.50 -6.56
N MET A 22 26.83 -6.57 -7.37
CA MET A 22 26.08 -5.40 -7.85
C MET A 22 24.89 -5.80 -8.73
N LEU A 23 25.05 -6.78 -9.63
CA LEU A 23 23.95 -7.30 -10.44
C LEU A 23 22.88 -8.00 -9.60
N ALA A 24 23.28 -8.70 -8.53
CA ALA A 24 22.36 -9.40 -7.63
C ALA A 24 21.62 -8.45 -6.65
N LEU A 25 22.21 -7.29 -6.34
CA LEU A 25 21.56 -6.25 -5.53
C LEU A 25 20.43 -5.53 -6.27
N ASN A 26 20.43 -5.56 -7.60
CA ASN A 26 19.35 -4.99 -8.39
C ASN A 26 18.17 -5.98 -8.45
N VAL A 27 16.95 -5.47 -8.29
CA VAL A 27 15.73 -6.27 -8.45
C VAL A 27 15.58 -6.67 -9.92
N SER A 28 15.31 -7.94 -10.21
CA SER A 28 15.17 -8.40 -11.58
C SER A 28 13.89 -7.84 -12.24
N SER A 29 13.97 -7.53 -13.53
CA SER A 29 12.84 -6.99 -14.30
C SER A 29 11.61 -7.92 -14.30
N GLU A 30 11.83 -9.24 -14.22
CA GLU A 30 10.76 -10.24 -14.14
C GLU A 30 9.99 -10.14 -12.82
N ILE A 31 10.69 -9.92 -11.71
CA ILE A 31 10.08 -9.72 -10.39
C ILE A 31 9.27 -8.41 -10.39
N LEU A 32 9.80 -7.33 -10.96
CA LEU A 32 9.07 -6.06 -11.08
C LEU A 32 7.81 -6.20 -11.94
N HIS A 33 7.88 -6.96 -13.04
CA HIS A 33 6.71 -7.25 -13.86
C HIS A 33 5.64 -8.02 -13.08
N ALA A 34 6.03 -9.03 -12.30
CA ALA A 34 5.10 -9.76 -11.45
C ALA A 34 4.41 -8.85 -10.41
N PHE A 35 5.17 -7.94 -9.78
CA PHE A 35 4.59 -6.95 -8.86
C PHE A 35 3.60 -6.00 -9.55
N LYS A 36 3.87 -5.57 -10.79
CA LYS A 36 2.92 -4.76 -11.58
C LYS A 36 1.62 -5.51 -11.85
N THR A 37 1.71 -6.78 -12.24
CA THR A 37 0.52 -7.62 -12.48
C THR A 37 -0.31 -7.81 -11.20
N ILE A 38 0.35 -8.06 -10.06
CA ILE A 38 -0.33 -8.16 -8.76
C ILE A 38 -1.02 -6.84 -8.42
N ASN A 39 -0.33 -5.71 -8.58
CA ASN A 39 -0.90 -4.39 -8.29
C ASN A 39 -2.13 -4.09 -9.18
N GLN A 40 -2.10 -4.45 -10.46
CA GLN A 40 -3.24 -4.30 -11.37
C GLN A 40 -4.44 -5.14 -10.91
N SER A 41 -4.21 -6.40 -10.51
CA SER A 41 -5.26 -7.29 -10.00
C SER A 41 -5.89 -6.75 -8.70
N ILE A 42 -5.07 -6.26 -7.77
CA ILE A 42 -5.55 -5.65 -6.53
C ILE A 42 -6.35 -4.37 -6.83
N THR A 43 -5.87 -3.53 -7.74
CA THR A 43 -6.55 -2.27 -8.09
C THR A 43 -7.92 -2.52 -8.73
N SER A 44 -8.01 -3.53 -9.60
CA SER A 44 -9.28 -3.96 -10.21
C SER A 44 -10.25 -4.56 -9.18
N SER A 45 -9.73 -5.30 -8.21
CA SER A 45 -10.54 -5.82 -7.10
C SER A 45 -11.06 -4.69 -6.21
N ASN A 46 -10.21 -3.71 -5.91
CA ASN A 46 -10.57 -2.54 -5.12
C ASN A 46 -11.65 -1.70 -5.80
N SER A 47 -11.57 -1.49 -7.13
CA SER A 47 -12.62 -0.75 -7.84
C SER A 47 -13.96 -1.47 -7.80
N SER A 48 -13.95 -2.80 -7.98
CA SER A 48 -15.16 -3.63 -7.91
C SER A 48 -15.81 -3.59 -6.52
N ILE A 49 -15.00 -3.66 -5.46
CA ILE A 49 -15.48 -3.56 -4.07
C ILE A 49 -16.03 -2.15 -3.80
N LYS A 50 -15.34 -1.10 -4.29
CA LYS A 50 -15.78 0.28 -4.14
C LYS A 50 -17.17 0.50 -4.75
N SER A 51 -17.39 0.06 -5.99
CA SER A 51 -18.69 0.18 -6.65
C SER A 51 -19.81 -0.54 -5.90
N LYS A 52 -19.55 -1.76 -5.42
CA LYS A 52 -20.53 -2.49 -4.58
C LYS A 52 -20.85 -1.76 -3.28
N ASN A 53 -19.83 -1.20 -2.63
CA ASN A 53 -20.03 -0.44 -1.39
C ASN A 53 -20.85 0.83 -1.66
N GLU A 54 -20.58 1.55 -2.76
CA GLU A 54 -21.36 2.73 -3.17
C GLU A 54 -22.83 2.40 -3.39
N GLU A 55 -23.13 1.29 -4.06
CA GLU A 55 -24.50 0.79 -4.25
C GLU A 55 -25.17 0.48 -2.90
N LEU A 56 -24.48 -0.20 -1.98
CA LEU A 56 -25.00 -0.49 -0.64
C LEU A 56 -25.31 0.80 0.15
N TYR A 57 -24.43 1.80 0.11
CA TYR A 57 -24.68 3.08 0.77
C TYR A 57 -25.86 3.82 0.14
N SER A 58 -26.01 3.78 -1.20
CA SER A 58 -27.18 4.35 -1.88
C SER A 58 -28.47 3.68 -1.43
N ASN A 59 -28.48 2.35 -1.31
CA ASN A 59 -29.63 1.59 -0.82
C ASN A 59 -29.99 1.97 0.63
N PHE A 60 -29.01 2.24 1.50
CA PHE A 60 -29.28 2.76 2.85
C PHE A 60 -29.96 4.14 2.82
N ASP A 61 -29.47 5.06 1.97
CA ASP A 61 -30.05 6.39 1.82
C ASP A 61 -31.46 6.36 1.21
N GLU A 62 -31.74 5.42 0.31
CA GLU A 62 -33.08 5.20 -0.25
C GLU A 62 -34.04 4.61 0.79
N ASN A 63 -33.60 3.61 1.54
CA ASN A 63 -34.42 2.98 2.59
C ASN A 63 -34.74 3.96 3.74
N GLU A 64 -33.83 4.88 4.09
CA GLU A 64 -34.12 5.93 5.09
C GLU A 64 -35.21 6.89 4.61
N LYS A 65 -35.33 7.14 3.30
CA LYS A 65 -36.34 8.03 2.71
C LYS A 65 -37.73 7.39 2.62
N GLN A 66 -37.85 6.07 2.76
CA GLN A 66 -39.14 5.39 2.71
C GLN A 66 -39.98 5.66 3.97
N ALA A 67 -41.26 5.97 3.76
CA ALA A 67 -42.20 6.21 4.85
C ALA A 67 -42.35 4.97 5.73
N GLY A 68 -42.21 5.14 7.06
CA GLY A 68 -42.31 4.05 8.04
C GLY A 68 -41.02 3.27 8.33
N GLN A 69 -39.95 3.45 7.52
CA GLN A 69 -38.66 2.77 7.75
C GLN A 69 -37.58 3.69 8.35
N ARG A 70 -37.77 5.02 8.25
CA ARG A 70 -36.79 6.03 8.65
C ARG A 70 -36.23 5.85 10.06
N GLU A 71 -37.09 5.72 11.08
CA GLU A 71 -36.65 5.58 12.48
C GLU A 71 -35.81 4.31 12.72
N ARG A 72 -36.07 3.24 11.94
CA ARG A 72 -35.34 1.98 12.05
C ARG A 72 -34.01 2.02 11.31
N VAL A 73 -33.97 2.66 10.13
CA VAL A 73 -32.80 2.65 9.23
C VAL A 73 -31.78 3.74 9.59
N LYS A 74 -32.25 4.91 10.04
CA LYS A 74 -31.42 6.06 10.40
C LYS A 74 -30.22 5.74 11.29
N PRO A 75 -30.35 5.05 12.45
CA PRO A 75 -29.20 4.76 13.30
C PRO A 75 -28.14 3.87 12.63
N TYR A 76 -28.55 2.98 11.72
CA TYR A 76 -27.62 2.15 10.95
C TYR A 76 -26.97 2.95 9.82
N ASN A 77 -27.72 3.82 9.14
CA ASN A 77 -27.19 4.67 8.07
C ASN A 77 -26.18 5.69 8.62
N ASP A 78 -26.45 6.31 9.77
CA ASP A 78 -25.54 7.25 10.42
C ASP A 78 -24.21 6.55 10.80
N ARG A 79 -24.27 5.33 11.35
CA ARG A 79 -23.08 4.49 11.62
C ARG A 79 -22.35 4.10 10.32
N ALA A 80 -23.08 3.71 9.29
CA ALA A 80 -22.51 3.34 7.99
C ALA A 80 -21.75 4.52 7.37
N LYS A 81 -22.30 5.74 7.44
CA LYS A 81 -21.63 6.98 7.00
C LYS A 81 -20.38 7.29 7.80
N GLN A 82 -20.40 7.08 9.12
CA GLN A 82 -19.22 7.24 9.97
C GLN A 82 -18.10 6.27 9.56
N VAL A 83 -18.43 5.00 9.36
CA VAL A 83 -17.47 3.98 8.90
C VAL A 83 -16.92 4.32 7.51
N LYS A 84 -17.79 4.76 6.59
CA LYS A 84 -17.38 5.21 5.25
C LYS A 84 -16.34 6.32 5.32
N SER A 85 -16.64 7.41 6.04
CA SER A 85 -15.76 8.57 6.14
C SER A 85 -14.38 8.21 6.72
N ALA A 86 -14.34 7.40 7.78
CA ALA A 86 -13.08 6.99 8.36
C ALA A 86 -12.28 6.03 7.46
N SER A 87 -12.96 5.15 6.72
CA SER A 87 -12.32 4.27 5.75
C SER A 87 -11.72 5.08 4.60
N GLU A 88 -12.45 6.08 4.08
CA GLU A 88 -11.96 7.00 3.04
C GLU A 88 -10.75 7.80 3.52
N ALA A 89 -10.76 8.27 4.77
CA ALA A 89 -9.61 8.96 5.36
C ALA A 89 -8.36 8.07 5.45
N MET A 90 -8.53 6.79 5.83
CA MET A 90 -7.43 5.83 5.86
C MET A 90 -6.92 5.51 4.45
N ILE A 91 -7.82 5.25 3.49
CA ILE A 91 -7.44 5.00 2.10
C ILE A 91 -6.64 6.18 1.54
N LYS A 92 -7.08 7.41 1.79
CA LYS A 92 -6.35 8.61 1.39
C LYS A 92 -4.95 8.67 2.01
N TYR A 93 -4.83 8.37 3.30
CA TYR A 93 -3.53 8.33 3.98
C TYR A 93 -2.59 7.28 3.36
N LEU A 94 -3.11 6.11 2.98
CA LEU A 94 -2.33 5.06 2.30
C LEU A 94 -1.88 5.50 0.91
N GLU A 95 -2.73 6.18 0.14
CA GLU A 95 -2.35 6.74 -1.16
C GLU A 95 -1.28 7.84 -1.01
N ASP A 96 -1.43 8.75 -0.04
CA ASP A 96 -0.43 9.77 0.25
C ASP A 96 0.92 9.14 0.66
N LEU A 97 0.89 8.02 1.40
CA LEU A 97 2.08 7.29 1.79
C LEU A 97 2.76 6.64 0.57
N LYS A 98 1.99 6.05 -0.35
CA LYS A 98 2.51 5.52 -1.62
C LYS A 98 3.20 6.60 -2.43
N GLU A 99 2.59 7.78 -2.57
CA GLU A 99 3.18 8.91 -3.30
C GLU A 99 4.49 9.39 -2.64
N LYS A 100 4.56 9.41 -1.30
CA LYS A 100 5.82 9.73 -0.61
C LYS A 100 6.91 8.71 -0.88
N VAL A 101 6.59 7.41 -0.90
CA VAL A 101 7.57 6.37 -1.24
C VAL A 101 8.07 6.53 -2.68
N ILE A 102 7.18 6.86 -3.62
CA ILE A 102 7.54 7.15 -5.02
C ILE A 102 8.42 8.40 -5.10
N ALA A 103 8.12 9.44 -4.32
CA ALA A 103 8.94 10.65 -4.29
C ALA A 103 10.35 10.37 -3.77
N GLU A 104 10.48 9.60 -2.69
CA GLU A 104 11.78 9.18 -2.13
C GLU A 104 12.54 8.24 -3.07
N SER A 105 11.86 7.44 -3.90
CA SER A 105 12.52 6.59 -4.90
C SER A 105 13.03 7.36 -6.12
N GLY A 106 12.80 8.67 -6.22
CA GLY A 106 13.26 9.51 -7.33
C GLY A 106 12.13 10.01 -8.25
N GLY A 107 10.88 9.82 -7.86
CA GLY A 107 9.70 10.39 -8.49
C GLY A 107 9.20 9.61 -9.70
N ARG A 108 8.35 10.29 -10.48
CA ARG A 108 7.78 9.78 -11.73
C ARG A 108 8.49 10.39 -12.94
N GLU A 109 8.61 9.61 -13.99
CA GLU A 109 8.97 10.07 -15.33
C GLU A 109 7.81 10.85 -15.96
N THR A 110 8.08 11.53 -17.08
CA THR A 110 7.07 12.35 -17.79
C THR A 110 5.88 11.55 -18.33
N ASP A 111 6.03 10.22 -18.47
CA ASP A 111 4.99 9.29 -18.89
C ASP A 111 4.17 8.71 -17.70
N GLY A 112 4.49 9.10 -16.47
CA GLY A 112 3.83 8.63 -15.25
C GLY A 112 4.39 7.33 -14.67
N THR A 113 5.41 6.72 -15.28
CA THR A 113 6.11 5.55 -14.72
C THR A 113 7.00 5.95 -13.54
N ILE A 114 7.24 5.02 -12.62
CA ILE A 114 8.12 5.29 -11.47
C ILE A 114 9.57 5.14 -11.95
N LYS A 115 10.41 6.14 -11.67
CA LYS A 115 11.78 6.21 -12.21
C LYS A 115 12.71 5.11 -11.69
N ARG A 116 12.61 4.77 -10.40
CA ARG A 116 13.40 3.71 -9.74
C ARG A 116 12.49 2.75 -9.00
N GLU A 117 11.81 1.89 -9.76
CA GLU A 117 10.91 0.85 -9.22
C GLU A 117 11.65 -0.26 -8.46
N ASP A 118 12.94 -0.42 -8.75
CA ASP A 118 13.86 -1.36 -8.13
C ASP A 118 14.45 -0.87 -6.80
N ASN A 119 14.20 0.38 -6.42
CA ASN A 119 14.74 0.96 -5.18
C ASN A 119 14.01 0.43 -3.95
N ILE A 120 14.63 -0.55 -3.28
CA ILE A 120 14.13 -1.14 -2.03
C ILE A 120 14.33 -0.22 -0.80
N ASP A 121 15.30 0.68 -0.85
CA ASP A 121 15.72 1.50 0.29
C ASP A 121 14.72 2.61 0.61
N ALA A 122 14.03 3.15 -0.40
CA ALA A 122 13.03 4.21 -0.21
C ALA A 122 11.93 3.80 0.79
N SER A 123 11.48 2.56 0.71
CA SER A 123 10.49 2.00 1.64
C SER A 123 11.04 1.85 3.06
N THR A 124 12.26 1.37 3.20
CA THR A 124 12.95 1.20 4.48
C THR A 124 13.21 2.53 5.17
N MET A 125 13.72 3.51 4.43
CA MET A 125 13.98 4.86 4.94
C MET A 125 12.69 5.51 5.46
N LEU A 126 11.59 5.41 4.70
CA LEU A 126 10.34 6.06 5.07
C LEU A 126 9.58 5.32 6.20
N LEU A 127 9.47 3.99 6.12
CA LEU A 127 8.66 3.22 7.05
C LEU A 127 9.41 2.81 8.31
N VAL A 128 10.71 2.54 8.22
CA VAL A 128 11.53 2.08 9.35
C VAL A 128 12.28 3.24 9.98
N GLU A 129 13.12 3.94 9.23
CA GLU A 129 14.01 4.97 9.80
C GLU A 129 13.24 6.23 10.22
N LYS A 130 12.33 6.72 9.37
CA LYS A 130 11.45 7.87 9.68
C LYS A 130 10.23 7.48 10.52
N LYS A 131 10.13 6.22 10.98
CA LYS A 131 9.01 5.68 11.79
C LYS A 131 7.63 5.81 11.14
N GLY A 132 7.54 5.90 9.81
CA GLY A 132 6.26 5.94 9.12
C GLY A 132 5.42 4.68 9.34
N GLY A 133 6.06 3.54 9.58
CA GLY A 133 5.40 2.28 9.91
C GLY A 133 4.72 2.29 11.27
N ASP A 134 5.31 2.94 12.28
CA ASP A 134 4.71 3.08 13.60
C ASP A 134 3.46 3.96 13.55
N GLU A 135 3.51 5.06 12.78
CA GLU A 135 2.36 5.95 12.57
C GLU A 135 1.24 5.22 11.82
N LEU A 136 1.58 4.50 10.75
CA LEU A 136 0.63 3.70 9.98
C LEU A 136 -0.04 2.65 10.86
N LYS A 137 0.74 1.92 11.66
CA LYS A 137 0.21 0.92 12.60
C LYS A 137 -0.76 1.56 13.59
N ARG A 138 -0.38 2.70 14.20
CA ARG A 138 -1.26 3.40 15.14
C ARG A 138 -2.59 3.79 14.50
N LYS A 139 -2.57 4.37 13.31
CA LYS A 139 -3.79 4.74 12.57
C LYS A 139 -4.66 3.51 12.24
N LEU A 140 -4.04 2.38 11.89
CA LEU A 140 -4.77 1.14 11.61
C LEU A 140 -5.41 0.55 12.86
N ASP A 141 -4.71 0.61 13.99
CA ASP A 141 -5.24 0.16 15.28
C ASP A 141 -6.42 1.06 15.73
N GLU A 142 -6.32 2.38 15.54
CA GLU A 142 -7.41 3.34 15.77
C GLU A 142 -8.62 3.03 14.88
N LEU A 143 -8.41 2.80 13.58
CA LEU A 143 -9.49 2.45 12.64
C LEU A 143 -10.15 1.13 13.05
N ARG A 144 -9.35 0.11 13.39
CA ARG A 144 -9.84 -1.19 13.85
C ARG A 144 -10.67 -1.05 15.11
N ALA A 145 -10.22 -0.29 16.09
CA ALA A 145 -10.95 -0.06 17.33
C ALA A 145 -12.31 0.60 17.06
N MET A 146 -12.34 1.61 16.18
CA MET A 146 -13.57 2.28 15.79
C MET A 146 -14.53 1.34 15.04
N MET A 147 -14.03 0.53 14.10
CA MET A 147 -14.86 -0.46 13.39
C MET A 147 -15.43 -1.51 14.34
N LEU A 148 -14.65 -2.01 15.31
CA LEU A 148 -15.13 -2.95 16.31
C LEU A 148 -16.21 -2.34 17.21
N GLY A 149 -16.10 -1.04 17.52
CA GLY A 149 -17.14 -0.29 18.23
C GLY A 149 -18.42 -0.11 17.41
N ALA A 150 -18.31 0.08 16.10
CA ALA A 150 -19.46 0.25 15.21
C ALA A 150 -20.24 -1.05 14.95
N VAL A 151 -19.57 -2.22 15.02
CA VAL A 151 -20.16 -3.53 14.72
C VAL A 151 -20.77 -4.21 15.94
N LYS A 152 -20.26 -3.96 17.16
CA LYS A 152 -20.82 -4.58 18.36
C LYS A 152 -22.23 -4.02 18.62
N PRO A 153 -23.28 -4.85 18.58
CA PRO A 153 -24.54 -4.46 19.19
C PRO A 153 -24.28 -4.34 20.70
N GLU A 154 -24.76 -3.26 21.32
CA GLU A 154 -24.97 -3.28 22.76
C GLU A 154 -25.86 -4.51 23.05
N VAL A 155 -25.28 -5.50 23.74
CA VAL A 155 -26.01 -6.59 24.38
C VAL A 155 -26.35 -6.10 25.78
#